data_AF-A0A1W9HZR4-F1
#
_entry.id   AF-A0A1W9HZR4-F1
#
_cell.length_a   1.000
_cell.length_b   1.000
_cell.length_c   1.000
_cell.angle_alpha   90.00
_cell.angle_beta   90.00
_cell.angle_gamma   90.00
#
_symmetry.space_group_name_H-M   'P 1'
#
loop_
_entity.id
_entity.type
_entity.pdbx_description
1 polymer ?
#
loop_
_entity_poly.entity_id
_entity_poly.type
_entity_poly.pdbx_seq_one_letter_code
_entity_poly.pdbx_strand_id
1 'polypeptide(L)'
;MIFLILVAIVIVVFVKRDRNMPPPIESPEVEESEEAILEAPAPMVVQGTGSAPVETSNQAEIKLGILQDILNSGKDNDPRLESELKVLDSATKQAFTSLYDEWAPEGRNGRGTIIFLIGRNLNEKSDFDFLGRVLGEPQCLSLIDCNVAPEPGIDEDQGATEIALMYPQVVALESIRRVFETDPATFEKFRAEIELALAAGSKSDSPLIAERSEELLRTLSQ
;
A
#
# COMPACT_ATOMS: atom_id res chain seq x y z
N MET A 1 -6.60 -40.27 29.01
CA MET A 1 -5.25 -39.99 29.54
C MET A 1 -4.45 -39.06 28.63
N ILE A 2 -4.26 -39.37 27.35
CA ILE A 2 -3.46 -38.55 26.40
C ILE A 2 -3.96 -37.09 26.32
N PHE A 3 -5.27 -36.87 26.29
CA PHE A 3 -5.85 -35.52 26.25
C PHE A 3 -5.47 -34.63 27.45
N LEU A 4 -5.43 -35.20 28.66
CA LEU A 4 -5.07 -34.45 29.87
C LEU A 4 -3.57 -34.07 29.88
N ILE A 5 -2.72 -34.89 29.28
CA ILE A 5 -1.29 -34.61 29.13
C ILE A 5 -1.08 -33.44 28.17
N LEU A 6 -1.80 -33.40 27.05
CA LEU A 6 -1.71 -32.30 26.09
C LEU A 6 -2.20 -30.97 26.69
N VAL A 7 -3.30 -30.98 27.44
CA VAL A 7 -3.80 -29.78 28.14
C VAL A 7 -2.77 -29.27 29.18
N ALA A 8 -2.15 -30.17 29.95
CA ALA A 8 -1.12 -29.79 30.91
C ALA A 8 0.12 -29.17 30.23
N ILE A 9 0.55 -29.70 29.09
CA ILE A 9 1.68 -29.15 28.32
C ILE A 9 1.36 -27.75 27.80
N VAL A 10 0.16 -27.53 27.26
CA VAL A 10 -0.27 -26.20 26.77
C VAL A 10 -0.29 -25.19 27.91
N ILE A 11 -0.83 -25.56 29.08
CA ILE A 11 -0.85 -24.67 30.26
C ILE A 11 0.58 -24.32 30.71
N VAL A 12 1.50 -25.30 30.76
CA VAL A 12 2.90 -25.05 31.16
C VAL A 12 3.62 -24.14 30.16
N VAL A 13 3.37 -24.29 28.86
CA VAL A 13 3.95 -23.43 27.83
C VAL A 13 3.42 -22.00 27.93
N PHE A 14 2.11 -21.83 28.15
CA PHE A 14 1.51 -20.50 28.32
C PHE A 14 2.01 -19.79 29.59
N VAL A 15 2.06 -20.49 30.72
CA VAL A 15 2.53 -19.89 31.99
C VAL A 15 4.03 -19.55 31.94
N LYS A 16 4.84 -20.29 31.18
CA LYS A 16 6.27 -19.99 31.03
C LYS A 16 6.51 -18.78 30.12
N ARG A 17 5.61 -18.50 29.18
CA ARG A 17 5.72 -17.36 28.25
C ARG A 17 5.51 -16.01 28.95
N ASP A 18 4.62 -15.93 29.93
CA ASP A 18 4.34 -14.68 30.65
C ASP A 18 5.49 -14.19 31.54
N ARG A 19 6.39 -15.08 31.98
CA ARG A 19 7.47 -14.70 32.91
C ARG A 19 8.66 -13.98 32.24
N ASN A 20 8.67 -13.89 30.92
CA ASN A 20 9.76 -13.27 30.15
C ASN A 20 9.35 -11.96 29.46
N MET A 21 8.22 -11.34 29.82
CA MET A 21 7.92 -10.01 29.30
C MET A 21 8.81 -8.96 29.97
N PRO A 22 9.48 -8.08 29.19
CA PRO A 22 10.17 -6.93 29.74
C PRO A 22 9.16 -6.03 30.47
N PRO A 23 9.60 -5.32 31.53
CA PRO A 23 8.73 -4.40 32.23
C PRO A 23 8.18 -3.33 31.26
N PRO A 24 6.94 -2.86 31.47
CA PRO A 24 6.37 -1.77 30.69
C PRO A 24 7.30 -0.56 30.76
N ILE A 25 7.62 0.02 29.61
CA ILE A 25 8.36 1.27 29.52
C ILE A 25 7.41 2.37 30.02
N GLU A 26 7.66 2.89 31.22
CA GLU A 26 6.99 4.09 31.74
C GLU A 26 7.25 5.24 30.75
N SER A 27 6.18 5.67 30.08
CA SER A 27 6.22 6.83 29.21
C SER A 27 6.25 8.09 30.09
N PRO A 28 7.15 9.05 29.82
CA PRO A 28 7.22 10.28 30.61
C PRO A 28 5.91 11.08 30.45
N GLU A 29 5.33 11.48 31.59
CA GLU A 29 4.28 12.51 31.66
C GLU A 29 4.81 13.79 31.01
N VAL A 30 4.20 14.15 29.87
CA VAL A 30 4.38 15.46 29.26
C VAL A 30 3.39 16.39 29.96
N GLU A 31 3.91 17.29 30.80
CA GLU A 31 3.13 18.41 31.34
C GLU A 31 2.65 19.31 30.20
N GLU A 32 1.34 19.27 29.96
CA GLU A 32 0.62 20.12 29.04
C GLU A 32 0.59 21.55 29.63
N SER A 33 1.28 22.47 28.97
CA SER A 33 1.23 23.90 29.30
C SER A 33 0.11 24.55 28.49
N GLU A 34 -0.98 24.91 29.17
CA GLU A 34 -2.03 25.80 28.64
C GLU A 34 -1.45 27.21 28.44
N GLU A 35 -1.05 27.54 27.21
CA GLU A 35 -0.90 28.94 26.80
C GLU A 35 -2.24 29.49 26.31
N ALA A 36 -2.73 30.48 27.05
CA ALA A 36 -3.90 31.28 26.70
C ALA A 36 -3.63 32.12 25.44
N ILE A 37 -4.36 31.84 24.36
CA ILE A 37 -4.32 32.64 23.13
C ILE A 37 -5.41 33.72 23.20
N LEU A 38 -4.97 34.98 23.17
CA LEU A 38 -5.79 36.17 22.99
C LEU A 38 -6.52 36.17 21.63
N GLU A 39 -7.82 36.48 21.66
CA GLU A 39 -8.63 36.80 20.48
C GLU A 39 -8.04 37.99 19.70
N ALA A 40 -7.71 37.76 18.43
CA ALA A 40 -7.40 38.80 17.45
C ALA A 40 -8.56 38.96 16.43
N PRO A 41 -8.80 40.18 15.92
CA PRO A 41 -9.98 40.52 15.15
C PRO A 41 -9.99 39.96 13.72
N ALA A 42 -11.21 39.75 13.22
CA ALA A 42 -11.54 39.11 11.96
C ALA A 42 -10.81 39.69 10.72
N PRO A 43 -10.31 38.83 9.81
CA PRO A 43 -9.73 39.27 8.55
C PRO A 43 -10.81 39.60 7.52
N MET A 44 -10.63 40.74 6.85
CA MET A 44 -11.41 41.16 5.69
C MET A 44 -11.19 40.19 4.52
N VAL A 45 -12.30 39.79 3.90
CA VAL A 45 -12.35 38.94 2.71
C VAL A 45 -11.72 39.67 1.52
N VAL A 46 -10.48 39.29 1.16
CA VAL A 46 -9.87 39.64 -0.11
C VAL A 46 -10.19 38.53 -1.11
N GLN A 47 -11.14 38.80 -2.01
CA GLN A 47 -11.41 37.97 -3.19
C GLN A 47 -10.22 38.08 -4.17
N GLY A 48 -9.25 37.19 -4.01
CA GLY A 48 -8.16 36.99 -4.97
C GLY A 48 -8.59 36.02 -6.07
N THR A 49 -8.74 36.55 -7.28
CA THR A 49 -8.95 35.81 -8.53
C THR A 49 -7.77 34.89 -8.82
N GLY A 50 -8.07 33.67 -9.26
CA GLY A 50 -7.17 32.53 -9.31
C GLY A 50 -5.93 32.70 -10.19
N SER A 51 -4.82 32.23 -9.64
CA SER A 51 -3.60 31.85 -10.37
C SER A 51 -2.93 30.74 -9.57
N ALA A 52 -3.45 29.51 -9.66
CA ALA A 52 -2.93 28.35 -8.93
C ALA A 52 -2.72 27.07 -9.80
N PRO A 53 -1.92 27.09 -10.90
CA PRO A 53 -1.42 25.83 -11.49
C PRO A 53 0.11 25.65 -11.47
N VAL A 54 0.91 26.69 -11.19
CA VAL A 54 2.37 26.63 -11.45
C VAL A 54 3.16 25.98 -10.31
N GLU A 55 2.74 26.16 -9.06
CA GLU A 55 3.50 25.68 -7.90
C GLU A 55 3.37 24.17 -7.67
N THR A 56 2.21 23.59 -8.00
CA THR A 56 1.93 22.15 -7.89
C THR A 56 2.72 21.33 -8.90
N SER A 57 2.93 21.85 -10.12
CA SER A 57 3.71 21.15 -11.16
C SER A 57 5.18 20.97 -10.76
N ASN A 58 5.78 21.99 -10.15
CA ASN A 58 7.19 21.94 -9.75
C ASN A 58 7.42 20.94 -8.60
N GLN A 59 6.50 20.88 -7.62
CA GLN A 59 6.55 19.89 -6.54
C GLN A 59 6.46 18.45 -7.05
N ALA A 60 5.56 18.18 -8.01
CA ALA A 60 5.43 16.86 -8.60
C ALA A 60 6.72 16.43 -9.33
N GLU A 61 7.36 17.33 -10.08
CA GLU A 61 8.64 17.07 -10.75
C GLU A 61 9.78 16.77 -9.77
N ILE A 62 9.88 17.54 -8.67
CA ILE A 62 10.89 17.31 -7.62
C ILE A 62 10.69 15.92 -6.98
N LYS A 63 9.46 15.60 -6.57
CA LYS A 63 9.13 14.29 -5.97
C LYS A 63 9.36 13.13 -6.93
N LEU A 64 9.09 13.32 -8.22
CA LEU A 64 9.39 12.34 -9.26
C LEU A 64 10.89 12.07 -9.37
N GLY A 65 11.72 13.13 -9.36
CA GLY A 65 13.18 12.99 -9.35
C GLY A 65 13.68 12.21 -8.13
N ILE A 66 13.17 12.52 -6.93
CA ILE A 66 13.53 11.78 -5.70
C ILE A 66 13.16 10.29 -5.82
N LEU A 67 11.96 10.00 -6.31
CA LEU A 67 11.52 8.61 -6.50
C LEU A 67 12.43 7.88 -7.49
N GLN A 68 12.74 8.49 -8.64
CA GLN A 68 13.62 7.90 -9.65
C GLN A 68 15.02 7.62 -9.07
N ASP A 69 15.59 8.53 -8.29
CA ASP A 69 16.87 8.32 -7.61
C ASP A 69 16.82 7.12 -6.65
N ILE A 70 15.75 7.01 -5.85
CA ILE A 70 15.55 5.89 -4.91
C ILE A 70 15.47 4.57 -5.68
N LEU A 71 14.63 4.51 -6.71
CA LEU A 71 14.42 3.32 -7.53
C LEU A 71 15.68 2.88 -8.29
N ASN A 72 16.49 3.83 -8.75
CA ASN A 72 17.77 3.56 -9.41
C ASN A 72 18.86 3.10 -8.42
N SER A 73 18.79 3.56 -7.17
CA SER A 73 19.74 3.16 -6.12
C SER A 73 19.48 1.76 -5.55
N GLY A 74 18.26 1.22 -5.73
CA GLY A 74 17.85 -0.05 -5.15
C GLY A 74 17.69 -0.03 -3.62
N LYS A 75 17.66 1.16 -2.99
CA LYS A 75 17.51 1.32 -1.53
C LYS A 75 16.03 1.38 -1.15
N ASP A 76 15.50 0.23 -0.77
CA ASP A 76 14.13 0.05 -0.28
C ASP A 76 13.82 0.77 1.04
N ASN A 77 14.84 1.09 1.83
CA ASN A 77 14.74 1.78 3.12
C ASN A 77 15.28 3.23 3.08
N ASP A 78 15.21 3.91 1.93
CA ASP A 78 15.64 5.31 1.82
C ASP A 78 14.78 6.21 2.74
N PRO A 79 15.37 7.00 3.65
CA PRO A 79 14.63 7.82 4.61
C PRO A 79 13.69 8.85 3.94
N ARG A 80 13.98 9.23 2.69
CA ARG A 80 13.16 10.19 1.93
C ARG A 80 11.77 9.65 1.60
N LEU A 81 11.58 8.32 1.60
CA LEU A 81 10.26 7.70 1.49
C LEU A 81 9.32 8.15 2.62
N GLU A 82 9.86 8.37 3.82
CA GLU A 82 9.10 8.77 5.02
C GLU A 82 9.10 10.28 5.27
N SER A 83 10.10 11.02 4.82
CA SER A 83 10.18 12.48 5.02
C SER A 83 9.62 13.29 3.87
N GLU A 84 9.88 12.90 2.62
CA GLU A 84 9.60 13.70 1.42
C GLU A 84 8.44 13.13 0.58
N LEU A 85 8.28 11.80 0.58
CA LEU A 85 7.25 11.10 -0.21
C LEU A 85 6.10 10.53 0.62
N LYS A 86 5.97 10.93 1.89
CA LYS A 86 4.96 10.40 2.82
C LYS A 86 3.51 10.66 2.40
N VAL A 87 3.24 11.84 1.86
CA VAL A 87 1.91 12.26 1.38
C VAL A 87 2.06 12.83 -0.02
N LEU A 88 1.29 12.28 -0.95
CA LEU A 88 1.29 12.68 -2.35
C LEU A 88 0.03 13.48 -2.67
N ASP A 89 0.19 14.59 -3.38
CA ASP A 89 -0.92 15.28 -4.02
C ASP A 89 -1.28 14.60 -5.36
N SER A 90 -2.42 14.99 -5.94
CA SER A 90 -2.95 14.39 -7.18
C SER A 90 -1.95 14.47 -8.34
N ALA A 91 -1.27 15.60 -8.51
CA ALA A 91 -0.26 15.77 -9.58
C ALA A 91 0.92 14.81 -9.40
N THR A 92 1.40 14.64 -8.17
CA THR A 92 2.50 13.72 -7.87
C THR A 92 2.07 12.26 -8.08
N LYS A 93 0.87 11.88 -7.65
CA LYS A 93 0.34 10.52 -7.89
C LYS A 93 0.19 10.21 -9.37
N GLN A 94 -0.26 11.18 -10.17
CA GLN A 94 -0.35 11.05 -11.61
C GLN A 94 1.04 10.86 -12.24
N ALA A 95 2.04 11.63 -11.81
CA ALA A 95 3.43 11.47 -12.27
C ALA A 95 3.97 10.07 -11.91
N PHE A 96 3.70 9.58 -10.71
CA PHE A 96 4.14 8.26 -10.26
C PHE A 96 3.45 7.12 -11.02
N THR A 97 2.15 7.28 -11.30
CA THR A 97 1.38 6.34 -12.12
C THR A 97 1.91 6.30 -13.55
N SER A 98 2.24 7.46 -14.13
CA SER A 98 2.82 7.55 -15.47
C SER A 98 4.18 6.86 -15.53
N LEU A 99 5.03 7.08 -14.52
CA LEU A 99 6.32 6.40 -14.39
C LEU A 99 6.16 4.87 -14.28
N TYR A 100 5.14 4.40 -13.56
CA TYR A 100 4.84 2.97 -13.47
C TYR A 100 4.47 2.38 -14.83
N ASP A 101 3.64 3.10 -15.60
CA ASP A 101 3.14 2.67 -16.91
C ASP A 101 4.24 2.65 -17.99
N GLU A 102 5.30 3.46 -17.84
CA GLU A 102 6.45 3.49 -18.76
C GLU A 102 7.31 2.21 -18.72
N TRP A 103 7.26 1.43 -17.63
CA TRP A 103 8.04 0.19 -17.54
C TRP A 103 7.35 -0.98 -18.22
N ALA A 104 8.19 -1.82 -18.83
CA ALA A 104 7.81 -3.14 -19.28
C ALA A 104 7.32 -3.99 -18.09
N PRO A 105 6.30 -4.85 -18.26
CA PRO A 105 5.72 -5.64 -17.18
C PRO A 105 6.75 -6.41 -16.33
N GLU A 106 7.78 -6.96 -16.95
CA GLU A 106 8.87 -7.72 -16.33
C GLU A 106 9.61 -6.90 -15.27
N GLY A 107 9.73 -5.58 -15.50
CA GLY A 107 10.42 -4.65 -14.61
C GLY A 107 9.57 -4.14 -13.46
N ARG A 108 8.27 -4.49 -13.40
CA ARG A 108 7.34 -3.92 -12.40
C ARG A 108 7.42 -4.60 -11.03
N ASN A 109 8.05 -5.78 -10.88
CA ASN A 109 8.19 -6.44 -9.57
C ASN A 109 8.85 -5.53 -8.53
N GLY A 110 9.97 -4.92 -8.91
CA GLY A 110 10.76 -4.02 -8.07
C GLY A 110 10.11 -2.64 -7.87
N ARG A 111 8.84 -2.47 -8.28
CA ARG A 111 8.14 -1.19 -8.29
C ARG A 111 6.94 -1.17 -7.36
N GLY A 112 6.80 -2.17 -6.49
CA GLY A 112 5.86 -2.14 -5.38
C GLY A 112 6.00 -0.89 -4.49
N THR A 113 7.17 -0.23 -4.48
CA THR A 113 7.36 1.09 -3.83
C THR A 113 6.41 2.16 -4.37
N ILE A 114 6.15 2.22 -5.68
CA ILE A 114 5.21 3.21 -6.25
C ILE A 114 3.80 2.96 -5.72
N ILE A 115 3.37 1.71 -5.77
CA ILE A 115 2.04 1.30 -5.33
C ILE A 115 1.89 1.53 -3.84
N PHE A 116 2.92 1.22 -3.05
CA PHE A 116 2.98 1.52 -1.64
C PHE A 116 2.79 3.02 -1.39
N LEU A 117 3.56 3.88 -2.06
CA LEU A 117 3.49 5.34 -1.85
C LEU A 117 2.11 5.91 -2.20
N ILE A 118 1.51 5.49 -3.32
CA ILE A 118 0.14 5.88 -3.69
C ILE A 118 -0.87 5.33 -2.66
N GLY A 119 -0.71 4.06 -2.29
CA GLY A 119 -1.54 3.33 -1.33
C GLY A 119 -1.56 3.89 0.10
N ARG A 120 -0.58 4.73 0.46
CA ARG A 120 -0.54 5.36 1.79
C ARG A 120 -1.61 6.42 2.01
N ASN A 121 -2.07 7.08 0.95
CA ASN A 121 -3.04 8.17 1.04
C ASN A 121 -4.08 8.15 -0.09
N LEU A 122 -4.74 6.99 -0.25
CA LEU A 122 -5.87 6.82 -1.18
C LEU A 122 -6.99 7.80 -0.85
N ASN A 123 -7.25 8.78 -1.72
CA ASN A 123 -8.17 9.89 -1.46
C ASN A 123 -8.90 10.40 -2.71
N GLU A 124 -8.62 9.84 -3.88
CA GLU A 124 -9.24 10.17 -5.16
C GLU A 124 -9.60 8.91 -5.96
N LYS A 125 -10.54 9.07 -6.89
CA LYS A 125 -11.05 7.98 -7.75
C LYS A 125 -9.92 7.30 -8.54
N SER A 126 -9.00 8.11 -9.08
CA SER A 126 -7.85 7.67 -9.87
C SER A 126 -6.93 6.72 -9.11
N ASP A 127 -6.87 6.83 -7.78
CA ASP A 127 -6.05 5.94 -6.96
C ASP A 127 -6.56 4.50 -7.05
N PHE A 128 -7.87 4.31 -6.87
CA PHE A 128 -8.52 3.01 -6.89
C PHE A 128 -8.57 2.44 -8.32
N ASP A 129 -8.77 3.30 -9.32
CA ASP A 129 -8.64 2.89 -10.72
C ASP A 129 -7.22 2.36 -11.01
N PHE A 130 -6.18 3.03 -10.50
CA PHE A 130 -4.79 2.56 -10.61
C PHE A 130 -4.57 1.22 -9.89
N LEU A 131 -5.01 1.08 -8.64
CA LEU A 131 -4.90 -0.19 -7.92
C LEU A 131 -5.65 -1.33 -8.65
N GLY A 132 -6.83 -1.05 -9.21
CA GLY A 132 -7.57 -2.01 -10.03
C GLY A 132 -6.81 -2.46 -11.27
N ARG A 133 -6.09 -1.55 -11.94
CA ARG A 133 -5.20 -1.92 -13.07
C ARG A 133 -4.07 -2.83 -12.64
N VAL A 134 -3.42 -2.52 -11.52
CA VAL A 134 -2.34 -3.35 -10.94
C VAL A 134 -2.87 -4.75 -10.59
N LEU A 135 -4.01 -4.84 -9.92
CA LEU A 135 -4.64 -6.11 -9.56
C LEU A 135 -5.05 -6.94 -10.77
N GLY A 136 -5.40 -6.28 -11.88
CA GLY A 136 -5.74 -6.92 -13.15
C GLY A 136 -4.55 -7.22 -14.05
N GLU A 137 -3.31 -6.97 -13.62
CA GLU A 137 -2.13 -7.33 -14.41
C GLU A 137 -2.03 -8.86 -14.59
N PRO A 138 -1.74 -9.34 -15.82
CA PRO A 138 -1.57 -10.76 -16.07
C PRO A 138 -0.36 -11.30 -15.31
N GLN A 139 -0.37 -12.59 -15.01
CA GLN A 139 0.76 -13.21 -14.34
C GLN A 139 2.02 -13.16 -15.23
N CYS A 140 3.13 -12.67 -14.69
CA CYS A 140 4.41 -12.73 -15.35
C CYS A 140 5.27 -13.83 -14.73
N LEU A 141 5.51 -14.89 -15.52
CA LEU A 141 6.19 -16.11 -15.10
C LEU A 141 7.70 -16.08 -15.36
N SER A 142 8.23 -14.95 -15.83
CA SER A 142 9.63 -14.76 -16.19
C SER A 142 10.10 -13.38 -15.78
N LEU A 143 11.30 -13.29 -15.21
CA LEU A 143 11.92 -12.01 -14.84
C LEU A 143 12.50 -11.24 -16.04
N ILE A 144 12.53 -11.87 -17.22
CA ILE A 144 13.19 -11.34 -18.42
C ILE A 144 12.17 -10.98 -19.52
N ASP A 145 11.13 -11.81 -19.68
CA ASP A 145 10.11 -11.63 -20.72
C ASP A 145 8.79 -12.30 -20.30
N CYS A 146 7.76 -11.52 -19.99
CA CYS A 146 6.44 -11.97 -19.57
C CYS A 146 5.66 -12.65 -20.69
N ASN A 147 6.14 -12.61 -21.94
CA ASN A 147 5.53 -13.28 -23.08
C ASN A 147 6.03 -14.72 -23.26
N VAL A 148 7.04 -15.14 -22.48
CA VAL A 148 7.58 -16.49 -22.55
C VAL A 148 6.73 -17.42 -21.68
N ALA A 149 6.18 -18.46 -22.31
CA ALA A 149 5.49 -19.53 -21.59
C ALA A 149 6.48 -20.25 -20.65
N PRO A 150 6.02 -20.72 -19.48
CA PRO A 150 6.87 -21.46 -18.56
C PRO A 150 7.45 -22.70 -19.27
N GLU A 151 8.74 -22.96 -19.04
CA GLU A 151 9.39 -24.13 -19.66
C GLU A 151 8.75 -25.43 -19.13
N PRO A 152 8.28 -26.31 -20.03
CA PRO A 152 7.66 -27.57 -19.62
C PRO A 152 8.68 -28.49 -18.96
N GLY A 153 8.40 -28.92 -17.72
CA GLY A 153 9.24 -29.88 -16.98
C GLY A 153 9.97 -29.31 -15.76
N ILE A 154 9.80 -28.03 -15.44
CA ILE A 154 10.09 -27.51 -14.11
C ILE A 154 8.86 -27.82 -13.26
N ASP A 155 8.96 -28.84 -12.38
CA ASP A 155 7.89 -29.17 -11.43
C ASP A 155 7.50 -27.92 -10.63
N GLU A 156 6.21 -27.54 -10.68
CA GLU A 156 5.62 -26.43 -9.92
C GLU A 156 5.89 -26.57 -8.40
N ASP A 157 6.18 -27.79 -7.93
CA ASP A 157 6.43 -28.12 -6.54
C ASP A 157 7.88 -27.85 -6.08
N GLN A 158 8.87 -27.65 -6.98
CA GLN A 158 10.29 -27.62 -6.60
C GLN A 158 11.00 -26.28 -6.67
N GLY A 159 10.40 -25.25 -7.23
CA GLY A 159 11.03 -23.94 -7.25
C GLY A 159 9.98 -22.88 -7.19
N ALA A 160 10.11 -21.97 -6.23
CA ALA A 160 9.45 -20.69 -6.25
C ALA A 160 9.70 -20.04 -7.62
N THR A 161 8.82 -20.29 -8.59
CA THR A 161 8.71 -19.49 -9.80
C THR A 161 8.36 -18.12 -9.26
N GLU A 162 9.38 -17.29 -9.08
CA GLU A 162 9.24 -15.93 -8.56
C GLU A 162 8.29 -15.20 -9.52
N ILE A 163 7.01 -15.16 -9.16
CA ILE A 163 5.99 -14.50 -9.94
C ILE A 163 6.35 -13.02 -9.92
N ALA A 164 6.86 -12.52 -11.05
CA ALA A 164 7.46 -11.20 -11.17
C ALA A 164 6.46 -10.06 -10.90
N LEU A 165 5.17 -10.34 -10.72
CA LEU A 165 4.15 -9.32 -10.50
C LEU A 165 3.35 -9.52 -9.21
N MET A 166 3.66 -10.54 -8.41
CA MET A 166 2.87 -10.82 -7.22
C MET A 166 3.04 -9.75 -6.14
N TYR A 167 4.25 -9.21 -5.95
CA TYR A 167 4.49 -8.22 -4.91
C TYR A 167 3.70 -6.91 -5.13
N PRO A 168 3.75 -6.26 -6.32
CA PRO A 168 2.86 -5.15 -6.68
C PRO A 168 1.38 -5.39 -6.35
N GLN A 169 0.83 -6.55 -6.74
CA GLN A 169 -0.57 -6.89 -6.54
C GLN A 169 -0.91 -7.09 -5.06
N VAL A 170 -0.03 -7.74 -4.29
CA VAL A 170 -0.19 -7.87 -2.83
C VAL A 170 -0.19 -6.48 -2.18
N VAL A 171 0.74 -5.60 -2.53
CA VAL A 171 0.78 -4.23 -1.97
C VAL A 171 -0.49 -3.44 -2.30
N ALA A 172 -1.04 -3.61 -3.50
CA ALA A 172 -2.33 -3.01 -3.88
C ALA A 172 -3.49 -3.53 -3.01
N LEU A 173 -3.59 -4.85 -2.80
CA LEU A 173 -4.60 -5.44 -1.91
C LEU A 173 -4.46 -4.94 -0.47
N GLU A 174 -3.24 -4.88 0.05
CA GLU A 174 -2.97 -4.39 1.40
C GLU A 174 -3.35 -2.91 1.58
N SER A 175 -3.13 -2.11 0.53
CA SER A 175 -3.53 -0.70 0.53
C SER A 175 -5.05 -0.54 0.57
N ILE A 176 -5.79 -1.34 -0.22
CA ILE A 176 -7.26 -1.38 -0.18
C ILE A 176 -7.74 -1.86 1.20
N ARG A 177 -7.15 -2.95 1.71
CA ARG A 177 -7.50 -3.51 3.03
C ARG A 177 -7.40 -2.46 4.13
N ARG A 178 -6.31 -1.70 4.14
CA ARG A 178 -6.06 -0.64 5.13
C ARG A 178 -7.15 0.44 5.11
N VAL A 179 -7.71 0.78 3.96
CA VAL A 179 -8.83 1.75 3.87
C VAL A 179 -10.04 1.23 4.65
N PHE A 180 -10.37 -0.06 4.55
CA PHE A 180 -11.46 -0.66 5.34
C PHE A 180 -11.20 -0.57 6.84
N GLU A 181 -9.97 -0.93 7.25
CA GLU A 181 -9.64 -1.08 8.67
C GLU A 181 -9.45 0.27 9.38
N THR A 182 -8.98 1.28 8.67
CA THR A 182 -8.48 2.52 9.28
C THR A 182 -9.19 3.80 8.84
N ASP A 183 -9.92 3.80 7.73
CA ASP A 183 -10.59 4.99 7.21
C ASP A 183 -11.99 4.70 6.63
N PRO A 184 -13.01 4.50 7.50
CA PRO A 184 -14.38 4.23 7.07
C PRO A 184 -14.99 5.34 6.20
N ALA A 185 -14.54 6.59 6.35
CA ALA A 185 -15.07 7.72 5.58
C ALA A 185 -14.59 7.65 4.12
N THR A 186 -13.30 7.39 3.90
CA THR A 186 -12.76 7.14 2.56
C THR A 186 -13.36 5.88 1.95
N PHE A 187 -13.52 4.81 2.75
CA PHE A 187 -14.16 3.58 2.31
C PHE A 187 -15.57 3.84 1.75
N GLU A 188 -16.46 4.47 2.52
CA GLU A 188 -17.84 4.71 2.07
C GLU A 188 -17.90 5.66 0.87
N LYS A 189 -16.98 6.63 0.81
CA LYS A 189 -16.90 7.57 -0.33
C LYS A 189 -16.53 6.86 -1.64
N PHE A 190 -15.66 5.85 -1.60
CA PHE A 190 -15.10 5.18 -2.78
C PHE A 190 -15.47 3.70 -2.87
N ARG A 191 -16.56 3.29 -2.21
CA ARG A 191 -17.01 1.89 -2.14
C ARG A 191 -17.12 1.25 -3.53
N ALA A 192 -17.74 1.94 -4.48
CA ALA A 192 -17.93 1.42 -5.84
C ALA A 192 -16.61 1.23 -6.61
N GLU A 193 -15.66 2.16 -6.46
CA GLU A 193 -14.33 2.05 -7.05
C GLU A 193 -13.52 0.91 -6.43
N ILE A 194 -13.63 0.74 -5.11
CA ILE A 194 -12.98 -0.36 -4.40
C ILE A 194 -13.54 -1.72 -4.84
N GLU A 195 -14.87 -1.86 -4.94
CA GLU A 195 -15.52 -3.06 -5.48
C GLU A 195 -15.04 -3.36 -6.91
N LEU A 196 -14.93 -2.33 -7.75
CA LEU A 196 -14.44 -2.48 -9.12
C LEU A 196 -12.98 -2.94 -9.16
N ALA A 197 -12.11 -2.36 -8.33
CA ALA A 197 -10.71 -2.74 -8.24
C ALA A 197 -10.54 -4.19 -7.76
N LEU A 198 -11.27 -4.59 -6.72
CA LEU A 198 -11.25 -5.97 -6.23
C LEU A 198 -11.86 -6.97 -7.22
N ALA A 199 -12.88 -6.57 -7.99
CA ALA A 199 -13.44 -7.40 -9.04
C ALA A 199 -12.50 -7.59 -10.24
N ALA A 200 -11.51 -6.71 -10.42
CA ALA A 200 -10.40 -6.95 -11.34
C ALA A 200 -9.44 -7.99 -10.76
N GLY A 201 -9.07 -7.85 -9.48
CA GLY A 201 -8.19 -8.80 -8.78
C GLY A 201 -8.77 -10.21 -8.64
N SER A 202 -10.08 -10.37 -8.47
CA SER A 202 -10.73 -11.70 -8.39
C SER A 202 -10.67 -12.49 -9.70
N LYS A 203 -10.35 -11.82 -10.81
CA LYS A 203 -10.13 -12.44 -12.13
C LYS A 203 -8.65 -12.64 -12.45
N SER A 204 -7.76 -12.38 -11.49
CA SER A 204 -6.32 -12.58 -11.66
C SER A 204 -5.99 -14.05 -11.92
N ASP A 205 -5.02 -14.30 -12.78
CA ASP A 205 -4.47 -15.64 -13.00
C ASP A 205 -3.67 -16.14 -11.78
N SER A 206 -3.31 -15.25 -10.85
CA SER A 206 -2.68 -15.63 -9.58
C SER A 206 -3.74 -16.07 -8.56
N PRO A 207 -3.75 -17.35 -8.12
CA PRO A 207 -4.73 -17.84 -7.15
C PRO A 207 -4.72 -17.04 -5.84
N LEU A 208 -3.54 -16.63 -5.37
CA LEU A 208 -3.40 -15.83 -4.15
C LEU A 208 -4.09 -14.47 -4.28
N ILE A 209 -3.94 -13.80 -5.42
CA ILE A 209 -4.55 -12.47 -5.66
C ILE A 209 -6.06 -12.62 -5.84
N ALA A 210 -6.50 -13.64 -6.58
CA ALA A 210 -7.91 -13.93 -6.78
C ALA A 210 -8.63 -14.20 -5.45
N GLU A 211 -8.12 -15.15 -4.65
CA GLU A 211 -8.70 -15.55 -3.36
C GLU A 211 -8.78 -14.36 -2.39
N ARG A 212 -7.69 -13.61 -2.23
CA ARG A 212 -7.68 -12.43 -1.35
C ARG A 212 -8.63 -11.34 -1.81
N SER A 213 -8.77 -11.13 -3.12
CA SER A 213 -9.72 -10.15 -3.66
C SER A 213 -11.16 -10.56 -3.37
N GLU A 214 -11.49 -11.84 -3.53
CA GLU A 214 -12.81 -12.40 -3.20
C GLU A 214 -13.11 -12.32 -1.70
N GLU A 215 -12.11 -12.57 -0.84
CA GLU A 215 -12.25 -12.43 0.60
C GLU A 215 -12.63 -11.00 0.99
N LEU A 216 -11.94 -10.00 0.42
CA LEU A 216 -12.26 -8.60 0.65
C LEU A 216 -13.65 -8.23 0.09
N LEU A 217 -14.01 -8.68 -1.12
CA LEU A 217 -15.36 -8.47 -1.68
C LEU A 217 -16.47 -9.05 -0.79
N ARG A 218 -16.26 -10.25 -0.24
CA ARG A 218 -17.22 -10.85 0.69
C ARG A 218 -17.35 -10.04 1.98
N THR A 219 -16.28 -9.39 2.42
CA THR A 219 -16.28 -8.51 3.59
C THR A 219 -17.10 -7.24 3.34
N LEU A 220 -17.10 -6.71 2.11
CA LEU A 220 -17.92 -5.56 1.70
C LEU A 220 -19.43 -5.79 1.73
N SER A 221 -19.82 -7.06 1.60
CA SER A 221 -21.22 -7.48 1.50
C SER A 221 -21.88 -7.74 2.87
N GLN A 222 -21.11 -7.67 3.97
CA GLN A 222 -21.59 -7.87 5.35
C GLN A 222 -21.91 -6.53 6.00
#